data_AF-A0A2T4GNR0-F1
#
_entry.id   AF-A0A2T4GNR0-F1
#
_cell.length_a   1.000
_cell.length_b   1.000
_cell.length_c   1.000
_cell.angle_alpha   90.00
_cell.angle_beta   90.00
_cell.angle_gamma   90.00
#
_symmetry.space_group_name_H-M   'P 1'
#
loop_
_entity.id
_entity.type
_entity.pdbx_description
1 polymer ?
#
loop_
_entity_poly.entity_id
_entity_poly.type
_entity_poly.pdbx_seq_one_letter_code
_entity_poly.pdbx_strand_id
1 'polypeptide(L)'
;MATQNDLQELIRLLTARKVSMMAAMGQVKALQSKNLRSIAQIADAPLATVEEALGGDAKAAKSLHTACKNHEKKSGTKRAAEDGVPTTAELYVGDDLEATLELPLEENEEIIRNTTVVTNRAPLLLAFAVELLRFTMPEQPPSSRLSLAQAVVSANSRTKAISIGIEKAPPGGQEKAPEGQPKISIMNRPVPVLKRGGYTWSGSSQVTPSNASSATLQSSQPNPKDWTTSRKLSSRGSVFIAHAIPITSPSTRGAVVKSLMAEKPELETATHNAWAIRTSFGNSPLKQEASFDDGESGCGNFLLQQLRDLDISNTLVVLTRWYGGVMLGPDRWRLMKECLNDVLSSQKRTSSLNGEPVWALDLEDKNPSTSTVGMPIHRPEGARNYILRAFASVEDSGKKTVTAANEEKHENLGRVLGALRLLFASWAGTLSRDELDKRAWTWYINLRPDVDAGPAGWGAKGTLNLGKILDLRRKEGT
;
A
#
# COMPACT_ATOMS: atom_id res chain seq x y z
N MET A 1 4.16 38.28 -27.01
CA MET A 1 2.95 38.23 -26.15
C MET A 1 3.20 37.19 -25.08
N ALA A 2 2.90 37.47 -23.81
CA ALA A 2 3.09 36.50 -22.74
C ALA A 2 2.01 35.42 -22.85
N THR A 3 2.41 34.15 -22.85
CA THR A 3 1.47 33.04 -22.92
C THR A 3 0.84 32.80 -21.56
N GLN A 4 -0.38 32.25 -21.52
CA GLN A 4 -1.01 31.82 -20.26
C GLN A 4 -0.12 30.82 -19.49
N ASN A 5 0.73 30.08 -20.21
CA ASN A 5 1.72 29.17 -19.66
C ASN A 5 2.84 29.92 -18.88
N ASP A 6 3.37 31.01 -19.42
CA ASP A 6 4.41 31.83 -18.75
C ASP A 6 3.92 32.38 -17.40
N LEU A 7 2.63 32.73 -17.34
CA LEU A 7 1.98 33.20 -16.12
C LEU A 7 1.87 32.09 -15.06
N GLN A 8 1.46 30.89 -15.49
CA GLN A 8 1.33 29.73 -14.60
C GLN A 8 2.69 29.29 -14.05
N GLU A 9 3.72 29.29 -14.88
CA GLU A 9 5.09 28.96 -14.45
C GLU A 9 5.63 29.97 -13.43
N LEU A 10 5.39 31.27 -13.64
CA LEU A 10 5.84 32.31 -12.71
C LEU A 10 5.13 32.21 -11.35
N ILE A 11 3.82 31.96 -11.36
CA ILE A 11 3.04 31.74 -10.12
C ILE A 11 3.51 30.47 -9.40
N ARG A 12 3.78 29.38 -10.14
CA ARG A 12 4.31 28.13 -9.59
C ARG A 12 5.70 28.33 -8.95
N LEU A 13 6.56 29.13 -9.57
CA LEU A 13 7.89 29.43 -9.05
C LEU A 13 7.83 30.30 -7.77
N LEU A 14 6.89 31.25 -7.69
CA LEU A 14 6.70 32.09 -6.51
C LEU A 14 6.08 31.33 -5.33
N THR A 15 5.11 30.46 -5.60
CA THR A 15 4.45 29.64 -4.56
C THR A 15 5.38 28.56 -4.01
N ALA A 16 6.27 27.99 -4.85
CA ALA A 16 7.35 27.12 -4.39
C ALA A 16 8.30 27.80 -3.39
N ARG A 17 8.36 29.14 -3.38
CA ARG A 17 9.14 29.95 -2.42
C ARG A 17 8.36 30.31 -1.15
N LYS A 18 7.25 29.60 -0.86
CA LYS A 18 6.36 29.82 0.30
C LYS A 18 5.68 31.20 0.32
N VAL A 19 5.56 31.85 -0.84
CA VAL A 19 4.74 33.06 -1.00
C VAL A 19 3.27 32.62 -1.12
N SER A 20 2.37 33.26 -0.39
CA SER A 20 0.93 32.96 -0.49
C SER A 20 0.42 33.25 -1.90
N MET A 21 -0.59 32.50 -2.37
CA MET A 21 -1.16 32.69 -3.72
C MET A 21 -1.56 34.14 -4.01
N MET A 22 -2.13 34.84 -3.02
CA MET A 22 -2.53 36.23 -3.14
C MET A 22 -1.31 37.17 -3.31
N ALA A 23 -0.24 36.95 -2.54
CA ALA A 23 0.99 37.73 -2.67
C ALA A 23 1.75 37.41 -3.96
N ALA A 24 1.73 36.15 -4.42
CA ALA A 24 2.32 35.74 -5.68
C ALA A 24 1.65 36.43 -6.87
N MET A 25 0.31 36.48 -6.90
CA MET A 25 -0.43 37.22 -7.94
C MET A 25 -0.14 38.74 -7.91
N GLY A 26 0.03 39.31 -6.71
CA GLY A 26 0.44 40.72 -6.56
C GLY A 26 1.82 41.01 -7.14
N GLN A 27 2.81 40.16 -6.85
CA GLN A 27 4.17 40.28 -7.37
C GLN A 27 4.23 40.08 -8.89
N VAL A 28 3.46 39.13 -9.42
CA VAL A 28 3.35 38.89 -10.87
C VAL A 28 2.78 40.12 -11.59
N LYS A 29 1.73 40.74 -11.04
CA LYS A 29 1.14 41.96 -11.61
C LYS A 29 2.12 43.14 -11.59
N ALA A 30 2.94 43.24 -10.54
CA ALA A 30 3.97 44.27 -10.42
C ALA A 30 5.16 44.04 -11.39
N LEU A 31 5.53 42.79 -11.65
CA LEU A 31 6.54 42.46 -12.67
C LEU A 31 6.02 42.70 -14.10
N GLN A 32 4.75 42.38 -14.35
CA GLN A 32 4.10 42.63 -15.64
C GLN A 32 4.02 44.12 -16.00
N SER A 33 3.86 45.02 -15.00
CA SER A 33 3.82 46.48 -15.23
C SER A 33 5.16 47.04 -15.72
N LYS A 34 6.27 46.35 -15.43
CA LYS A 34 7.63 46.64 -15.92
C LYS A 34 8.03 45.81 -17.14
N ASN A 35 7.05 45.21 -17.85
CA ASN A 35 7.25 44.32 -19.01
C ASN A 35 8.06 43.05 -18.75
N LEU A 36 8.20 42.63 -17.48
CA LEU A 36 8.82 41.35 -17.11
C LEU A 36 7.72 40.29 -17.00
N ARG A 37 7.43 39.61 -18.11
CA ARG A 37 6.25 38.74 -18.23
C ARG A 37 6.58 37.24 -18.29
N SER A 38 7.85 36.88 -18.32
CA SER A 38 8.33 35.49 -18.37
C SER A 38 9.57 35.29 -17.49
N ILE A 39 9.86 34.04 -17.14
CA ILE A 39 11.02 33.68 -16.32
C ILE A 39 12.34 34.09 -17.00
N ALA A 40 12.45 33.90 -18.32
CA ALA A 40 13.63 34.30 -19.10
C ALA A 40 13.87 35.82 -19.06
N GLN A 41 12.81 36.61 -19.25
CA GLN A 41 12.91 38.08 -19.16
C GLN A 41 13.35 38.56 -17.77
N ILE A 42 12.92 37.87 -16.71
CA ILE A 42 13.33 38.20 -15.33
C ILE A 42 14.79 37.79 -15.07
N ALA A 43 15.25 36.67 -15.64
CA ALA A 43 16.62 36.19 -15.51
C ALA A 43 17.64 37.12 -16.19
N ASP A 44 17.29 37.63 -17.38
CA ASP A 44 18.12 38.54 -18.18
C ASP A 44 18.04 40.01 -17.74
N ALA A 45 16.99 40.41 -17.03
CA ALA A 45 16.83 41.78 -16.56
C ALA A 45 17.91 42.18 -15.52
N PRO A 46 18.34 43.46 -15.49
CA PRO A 46 19.17 43.98 -14.41
C PRO A 46 18.48 43.82 -13.05
N LEU A 47 19.24 43.43 -12.01
CA LEU A 47 18.72 43.24 -10.65
C LEU A 47 17.96 44.48 -10.14
N ALA A 48 18.46 45.68 -10.46
CA ALA A 48 17.84 46.95 -10.10
C ALA A 48 16.41 47.10 -10.67
N THR A 49 16.17 46.61 -11.89
CA THR A 49 14.85 46.67 -12.54
C THR A 49 13.86 45.71 -11.87
N VAL A 50 14.32 44.56 -11.39
CA VAL A 50 13.50 43.57 -10.66
C VAL A 50 13.20 44.05 -9.24
N GLU A 51 14.15 44.73 -8.61
CA GLU A 51 13.99 45.34 -7.29
C GLU A 51 12.99 46.51 -7.33
N GLU A 52 13.09 47.37 -8.35
CA GLU A 52 12.13 48.45 -8.58
C GLU A 52 10.71 47.90 -8.86
N ALA A 53 10.60 46.81 -9.61
CA ALA A 53 9.32 46.15 -9.90
C ALA A 53 8.65 45.55 -8.66
N LEU A 54 9.44 45.14 -7.66
CA LEU A 54 8.95 44.55 -6.40
C LEU A 54 8.84 45.58 -5.27
N GLY A 55 8.83 46.88 -5.59
CA GLY A 55 8.63 47.95 -4.60
C GLY A 55 9.83 48.18 -3.68
N GLY A 56 11.05 47.85 -4.12
CA GLY A 56 12.29 48.08 -3.36
C GLY A 56 12.68 46.98 -2.39
N ASP A 57 12.02 45.81 -2.43
CA ASP A 57 12.41 44.66 -1.60
C ASP A 57 13.64 43.93 -2.20
N ALA A 58 14.83 44.40 -1.82
CA ALA A 58 16.11 43.84 -2.23
C ALA A 58 16.25 42.33 -1.94
N LYS A 59 15.60 41.82 -0.89
CA LYS A 59 15.71 40.41 -0.48
C LYS A 59 14.81 39.53 -1.34
N ALA A 60 13.57 39.97 -1.58
CA ALA A 60 12.65 39.27 -2.46
C ALA A 60 13.15 39.28 -3.91
N ALA A 61 13.70 40.41 -4.37
CA ALA A 61 14.25 40.59 -5.71
C ALA A 61 15.47 39.69 -5.98
N LYS A 62 16.48 39.69 -5.09
CA LYS A 62 17.65 38.80 -5.22
C LYS A 62 17.26 37.33 -5.23
N SER A 63 16.32 36.94 -4.37
CA SER A 63 15.87 35.56 -4.29
C SER A 63 15.02 35.14 -5.50
N LEU A 64 14.21 36.04 -6.08
CA LEU A 64 13.48 35.79 -7.32
C LEU A 64 14.43 35.69 -8.53
N HIS A 65 15.36 36.65 -8.63
CA HIS A 65 16.32 36.73 -9.74
C HIS A 65 17.22 35.49 -9.80
N THR A 66 17.69 35.04 -8.64
CA THR A 66 18.48 33.80 -8.53
C THR A 66 17.66 32.57 -8.93
N ALA A 67 16.37 32.53 -8.55
CA ALA A 67 15.48 31.42 -8.91
C ALA A 67 15.20 31.37 -10.42
N CYS A 68 14.98 32.53 -11.06
CA CYS A 68 14.77 32.60 -12.52
C CYS A 68 16.03 32.18 -13.30
N LYS A 69 17.22 32.64 -12.88
CA LYS A 69 18.49 32.21 -13.49
C LYS A 69 18.77 30.71 -13.34
N ASN A 70 18.40 30.12 -12.20
CA ASN A 70 18.54 28.69 -11.99
C ASN A 70 17.52 27.86 -12.79
N HIS A 71 16.33 28.41 -13.04
CA HIS A 71 15.31 27.79 -13.88
C HIS A 71 15.74 27.77 -15.36
N GLU A 72 16.37 28.84 -15.84
CA GLU A 72 16.91 28.93 -17.20
C GLU A 72 18.09 27.99 -17.45
N LYS A 73 19.01 27.87 -16.47
CA LYS A 73 20.10 26.89 -16.53
C LYS A 73 19.61 25.45 -16.65
N LYS A 74 18.46 25.11 -16.06
CA LYS A 74 17.80 23.81 -16.23
C LYS A 74 17.12 23.64 -17.58
N SER A 75 16.69 24.73 -18.22
CA SER A 75 16.05 24.71 -19.54
C SER A 75 17.05 24.64 -20.71
N GLY A 76 18.27 25.15 -20.54
CA GLY A 76 19.33 25.14 -21.57
C GLY A 76 19.98 23.78 -21.82
N THR A 77 19.78 22.80 -20.93
CA THR A 77 20.29 21.43 -21.07
C THR A 77 19.29 20.55 -21.81
N LYS A 78 19.06 20.79 -23.11
CA LYS A 78 18.31 19.84 -23.93
C LYS A 78 19.23 18.70 -24.36
N ARG A 79 18.99 17.54 -23.73
CA ARG A 79 19.35 16.16 -24.12
C ARG A 79 20.82 15.74 -24.03
N ALA A 80 21.21 15.34 -22.81
CA ALA A 80 21.85 14.05 -22.59
C ALA A 80 21.06 13.36 -21.45
N ALA A 81 20.78 12.07 -21.61
CA ALA A 81 19.83 11.30 -20.83
C ALA A 81 20.14 11.30 -19.32
N GLU A 82 19.26 11.91 -18.53
CA GLU A 82 18.97 11.52 -17.14
C GLU A 82 17.47 11.70 -16.92
N ASP A 83 16.79 10.58 -16.66
CA ASP A 83 15.33 10.49 -16.48
C ASP A 83 14.87 11.27 -15.24
N GLY A 84 14.27 12.43 -15.48
CA GLY A 84 13.54 13.21 -14.49
C GLY A 84 12.11 12.70 -14.32
N VAL A 85 11.83 12.16 -13.13
CA VAL A 85 10.50 11.74 -12.62
C VAL A 85 9.40 12.78 -12.94
N PRO A 86 8.27 12.40 -13.58
CA PRO A 86 7.14 13.30 -13.77
C PRO A 86 6.32 13.45 -12.48
N THR A 87 5.74 14.64 -12.33
CA THR A 87 4.88 15.02 -11.21
C THR A 87 3.58 14.21 -11.11
N THR A 88 3.18 13.97 -9.87
CA THR A 88 2.23 13.01 -9.28
C THR A 88 0.73 13.15 -9.59
N ALA A 89 0.31 13.68 -10.75
CA ALA A 89 -1.12 13.86 -11.03
C ALA A 89 -1.62 13.34 -12.40
N GLU A 90 -0.74 12.87 -13.29
CA GLU A 90 -1.12 12.40 -14.65
C GLU A 90 -0.44 11.07 -15.04
N LEU A 91 -0.23 10.17 -14.08
CA LEU A 91 0.38 8.88 -14.37
C LEU A 91 -0.62 7.73 -14.20
N TYR A 92 -0.48 6.78 -15.13
CA TYR A 92 -0.98 5.40 -15.12
C TYR A 92 -2.34 5.17 -15.80
N VAL A 93 -2.33 5.26 -17.13
CA VAL A 93 -3.05 4.26 -17.93
C VAL A 93 -2.46 2.89 -17.54
N GLY A 94 -3.30 1.97 -17.08
CA GLY A 94 -2.89 0.81 -16.31
C GLY A 94 -1.84 -0.10 -16.95
N ASP A 95 -1.76 -0.14 -18.28
CA ASP A 95 -0.87 -1.04 -19.02
C ASP A 95 0.59 -0.56 -19.08
N ASP A 96 0.82 0.76 -19.11
CA ASP A 96 2.17 1.34 -19.16
C ASP A 96 2.97 1.02 -17.89
N LEU A 97 2.30 1.00 -16.73
CA LEU A 97 2.92 0.65 -15.45
C LEU A 97 3.40 -0.81 -15.46
N GLU A 98 2.55 -1.73 -15.90
CA GLU A 98 2.87 -3.16 -15.85
C GLU A 98 4.04 -3.51 -16.79
N ALA A 99 4.11 -2.85 -17.96
CA ALA A 99 5.25 -2.98 -18.88
C ALA A 99 6.56 -2.52 -18.23
N THR A 100 6.56 -1.40 -17.50
CA THR A 100 7.78 -0.92 -16.82
C THR A 100 8.25 -1.86 -15.69
N LEU A 101 7.34 -2.67 -15.17
CA LEU A 101 7.60 -3.59 -14.05
C LEU A 101 7.92 -5.02 -14.49
N GLU A 102 8.00 -5.28 -15.79
CA GLU A 102 8.37 -6.58 -16.32
C GLU A 102 9.77 -7.01 -15.84
N LEU A 103 9.91 -8.32 -15.61
CA LEU A 103 11.12 -8.96 -15.09
C LEU A 103 11.74 -9.84 -16.17
N PRO A 104 13.08 -9.95 -16.22
CA PRO A 104 13.75 -10.83 -17.18
C PRO A 104 13.33 -12.29 -16.97
N LEU A 105 13.36 -13.05 -18.06
CA LEU A 105 13.01 -14.47 -18.06
C LEU A 105 13.93 -15.24 -19.00
N GLU A 106 14.45 -16.37 -18.51
CA GLU A 106 15.19 -17.35 -19.30
C GLU A 106 14.67 -18.74 -18.92
N GLU A 107 14.09 -19.49 -19.85
CA GLU A 107 13.48 -20.81 -19.60
C GLU A 107 14.31 -21.98 -20.14
N ASN A 108 15.47 -21.72 -20.75
CA ASN A 108 16.34 -22.78 -21.24
C ASN A 108 16.94 -23.61 -20.09
N GLU A 109 16.49 -24.87 -19.98
CA GLU A 109 16.86 -25.78 -18.89
C GLU A 109 18.37 -26.05 -18.78
N GLU A 110 19.07 -26.18 -19.92
CA GLU A 110 20.50 -26.49 -19.91
C GLU A 110 21.31 -25.32 -19.33
N ILE A 111 20.95 -24.10 -19.73
CA ILE A 111 21.57 -22.86 -19.22
C ILE A 111 21.28 -22.73 -17.73
N ILE A 112 20.03 -22.91 -17.31
CA ILE A 112 19.63 -22.82 -15.91
C ILE A 112 20.39 -23.86 -15.08
N ARG A 113 20.41 -25.13 -15.49
CA ARG A 113 21.01 -26.22 -14.71
C ARG A 113 22.49 -26.04 -14.46
N ASN A 114 23.21 -25.44 -15.42
CA ASN A 114 24.64 -25.16 -15.34
C ASN A 114 24.97 -23.83 -14.64
N THR A 115 23.96 -23.08 -14.18
CA THR A 115 24.14 -21.78 -13.54
C THR A 115 24.15 -21.89 -12.02
N THR A 116 25.13 -21.24 -11.40
CA THR A 116 25.21 -21.06 -9.95
C THR A 116 25.33 -19.57 -9.64
N VAL A 117 24.48 -19.08 -8.74
CA VAL A 117 24.41 -17.67 -8.34
C VAL A 117 24.73 -17.49 -6.86
N VAL A 118 25.14 -16.29 -6.47
CA VAL A 118 25.39 -15.88 -5.10
C VAL A 118 24.38 -14.81 -4.72
N THR A 119 23.58 -15.08 -3.68
CA THR A 119 22.50 -14.20 -3.25
C THR A 119 22.21 -14.28 -1.75
N ASN A 120 21.44 -13.33 -1.26
CA ASN A 120 20.91 -13.32 0.10
C ASN A 120 19.58 -14.09 0.17
N ARG A 121 19.18 -14.49 1.37
CA ARG A 121 17.89 -15.18 1.61
C ARG A 121 16.66 -14.34 1.22
N ALA A 122 16.71 -13.02 1.46
CA ALA A 122 15.57 -12.12 1.23
C ALA A 122 15.26 -11.88 -0.27
N PRO A 123 16.24 -11.57 -1.14
CA PRO A 123 15.99 -11.50 -2.58
C PRO A 123 15.52 -12.81 -3.20
N LEU A 124 16.07 -13.95 -2.74
CA LEU A 124 15.60 -15.26 -3.19
C LEU A 124 14.14 -15.48 -2.81
N LEU A 125 13.75 -15.16 -1.56
CA LEU A 125 12.36 -15.24 -1.12
C LEU A 125 11.44 -14.33 -1.94
N LEU A 126 11.90 -13.12 -2.27
CA LEU A 126 11.15 -12.18 -3.09
C LEU A 126 10.88 -12.74 -4.48
N ALA A 127 11.91 -13.23 -5.18
CA ALA A 127 11.77 -13.87 -6.49
C ALA A 127 10.86 -15.12 -6.42
N PHE A 128 11.03 -15.92 -5.37
CA PHE A 128 10.22 -17.13 -5.11
C PHE A 128 8.73 -16.79 -4.95
N ALA A 129 8.41 -15.78 -4.14
CA ALA A 129 7.03 -15.36 -3.90
C ALA A 129 6.40 -14.70 -5.14
N VAL A 130 7.16 -13.90 -5.92
CA VAL A 130 6.66 -13.31 -7.17
C VAL A 130 6.25 -14.38 -8.18
N GLU A 131 7.09 -15.41 -8.39
CA GLU A 131 6.76 -16.51 -9.29
C GLU A 131 5.65 -17.41 -8.73
N LEU A 132 5.64 -17.70 -7.43
CA LEU A 132 4.55 -18.46 -6.81
C LEU A 132 3.19 -17.80 -7.06
N LEU A 133 3.11 -16.48 -6.82
CA LEU A 133 1.88 -15.70 -7.00
C LEU A 133 1.37 -15.69 -8.44
N ARG A 134 2.23 -15.93 -9.44
CA ARG A 134 1.78 -16.11 -10.83
C ARG A 134 0.86 -17.32 -10.99
N PHE A 135 1.11 -18.39 -10.24
CA PHE A 135 0.34 -19.63 -10.32
C PHE A 135 -0.80 -19.69 -9.30
N THR A 136 -0.60 -19.13 -8.10
CA THR A 136 -1.62 -19.13 -7.05
C THR A 136 -2.63 -17.98 -7.21
N MET A 137 -2.23 -16.86 -7.81
CA MET A 137 -3.03 -15.64 -7.98
C MET A 137 -2.82 -15.03 -9.38
N PRO A 138 -3.17 -15.75 -10.46
CA PRO A 138 -2.96 -15.28 -11.84
C PRO A 138 -3.68 -13.96 -12.16
N GLU A 139 -4.77 -13.69 -11.46
CA GLU A 139 -5.56 -12.45 -11.56
C GLU A 139 -4.83 -11.20 -11.04
N GLN A 140 -3.75 -11.37 -10.28
CA GLN A 140 -2.93 -10.25 -9.84
C GLN A 140 -1.95 -9.84 -10.93
N PRO A 141 -1.87 -8.56 -11.33
CA PRO A 141 -0.87 -8.06 -12.27
C PRO A 141 0.56 -8.12 -11.68
N PRO A 142 1.61 -8.01 -12.50
CA PRO A 142 3.01 -8.00 -12.05
C PRO A 142 3.29 -7.06 -10.87
N SER A 143 2.76 -5.84 -10.92
CA SER A 143 2.89 -4.85 -9.85
C SER A 143 2.29 -5.31 -8.52
N SER A 144 1.08 -5.88 -8.55
CA SER A 144 0.42 -6.45 -7.37
C SER A 144 1.22 -7.62 -6.81
N ARG A 145 1.74 -8.51 -7.66
CA ARG A 145 2.59 -9.64 -7.22
C ARG A 145 3.88 -9.16 -6.54
N LEU A 146 4.54 -8.15 -7.10
CA LEU A 146 5.73 -7.53 -6.49
C LEU A 146 5.44 -6.91 -5.12
N SER A 147 4.32 -6.20 -4.99
CA SER A 147 3.87 -5.60 -3.73
C SER A 147 3.59 -6.66 -2.66
N LEU A 148 2.81 -7.67 -3.01
CA LEU A 148 2.47 -8.80 -2.14
C LEU A 148 3.71 -9.59 -1.71
N ALA A 149 4.61 -9.88 -2.64
CA ALA A 149 5.84 -10.60 -2.35
C ALA A 149 6.78 -9.79 -1.43
N GLN A 150 6.86 -8.46 -1.63
CA GLN A 150 7.62 -7.58 -0.74
C GLN A 150 7.08 -7.62 0.70
N ALA A 151 5.76 -7.68 0.87
CA ALA A 151 5.14 -7.78 2.20
C ALA A 151 5.57 -9.05 2.94
N VAL A 152 5.58 -10.19 2.23
CA VAL A 152 6.05 -11.47 2.79
C VAL A 152 7.52 -11.37 3.21
N VAL A 153 8.37 -10.76 2.39
CA VAL A 153 9.81 -10.58 2.67
C VAL A 153 10.02 -9.66 3.87
N SER A 154 9.33 -8.52 3.93
CA SER A 154 9.40 -7.56 5.03
C SER A 154 8.98 -8.21 6.36
N ALA A 155 7.88 -8.96 6.36
CA ALA A 155 7.40 -9.69 7.54
C ALA A 155 8.40 -10.77 8.01
N ASN A 156 9.03 -11.49 7.07
CA ASN A 156 10.04 -12.52 7.38
C ASN A 156 11.31 -11.92 7.95
N SER A 157 11.79 -10.86 7.30
CA SER A 157 12.98 -10.11 7.72
C SER A 157 12.82 -9.60 9.14
N ARG A 158 11.71 -8.91 9.44
CA ARG A 158 11.43 -8.34 10.76
C ARG A 158 11.30 -9.39 11.86
N THR A 159 10.52 -10.44 11.60
CA THR A 159 10.39 -11.57 12.55
C THR A 159 11.75 -12.14 12.89
N LYS A 160 12.63 -12.26 11.88
CA LYS A 160 13.99 -12.75 12.07
C LYS A 160 14.86 -11.73 12.81
N ALA A 161 14.85 -10.45 12.45
CA ALA A 161 15.62 -9.38 13.10
C ALA A 161 15.33 -9.28 14.60
N ILE A 162 14.05 -9.39 14.98
CA ILE A 162 13.61 -9.42 16.39
C ILE A 162 14.13 -10.69 17.06
N SER A 163 13.99 -11.86 16.42
CA SER A 163 14.42 -13.14 17.02
C SER A 163 15.93 -13.23 17.29
N ILE A 164 16.75 -12.52 16.51
CA ILE A 164 18.21 -12.49 16.66
C ILE A 164 18.70 -11.25 17.43
N GLY A 165 17.79 -10.41 17.92
CA GLY A 165 18.11 -9.24 18.75
C GLY A 165 18.68 -8.03 18.01
N ILE A 166 18.59 -7.98 16.67
CA ILE A 166 18.98 -6.79 15.88
C ILE A 166 17.96 -5.67 16.03
N GLU A 167 16.67 -6.02 16.01
CA GLU A 167 15.57 -5.09 16.24
C GLU A 167 14.89 -5.38 17.57
N LYS A 168 14.48 -4.32 18.28
CA LYS A 168 13.66 -4.46 19.49
C LYS A 168 12.20 -4.64 19.09
N ALA A 169 11.50 -5.51 19.79
CA ALA A 169 10.05 -5.61 19.64
C ALA A 169 9.40 -4.23 19.92
N PRO A 170 8.47 -3.77 19.07
CA PRO A 170 7.83 -2.47 19.27
C PRO A 170 7.09 -2.42 20.62
N PRO A 171 7.17 -1.29 21.35
CA PRO A 171 6.42 -1.12 22.60
C PRO A 171 4.92 -1.13 22.28
N GLY A 172 4.22 -2.17 22.74
CA GLY A 172 2.79 -2.41 22.43
C GLY A 172 2.52 -3.59 21.48
N GLY A 173 3.55 -4.31 21.01
CA GLY A 173 3.43 -5.40 20.06
C GLY A 173 3.50 -4.92 18.60
N GLN A 174 3.47 -5.86 17.64
CA GLN A 174 3.41 -5.51 16.21
C GLN A 174 2.14 -4.70 15.91
N GLU A 175 2.27 -3.63 15.10
CA GLU A 175 1.11 -2.85 14.64
C GLU A 175 0.17 -3.79 13.88
N LYS A 176 -0.95 -4.13 14.53
CA LYS A 176 -1.97 -5.01 13.94
C LYS A 176 -2.71 -4.24 12.87
N ALA A 177 -2.91 -4.88 11.71
CA ALA A 177 -3.82 -4.36 10.70
C ALA A 177 -5.16 -3.98 11.36
N PRO A 178 -5.81 -2.88 10.93
CA PRO A 178 -7.12 -2.51 11.44
C PRO A 178 -8.09 -3.70 11.41
N GLU A 179 -8.93 -3.82 12.43
CA GLU A 179 -9.92 -4.90 12.51
C GLU A 179 -10.87 -4.81 11.31
N GLY A 180 -11.10 -5.94 10.62
CA GLY A 180 -11.85 -5.99 9.37
C GLY A 180 -11.06 -5.69 8.09
N GLN A 181 -9.76 -5.36 8.18
CA GLN A 181 -8.89 -5.24 7.01
C GLN A 181 -8.80 -6.61 6.29
N PRO A 182 -9.08 -6.69 4.99
CA PRO A 182 -8.95 -7.93 4.25
C PRO A 182 -7.48 -8.38 4.20
N LYS A 183 -7.27 -9.69 4.36
CA LYS A 183 -5.95 -10.33 4.38
C LYS A 183 -5.93 -11.44 3.34
N ILE A 184 -4.79 -11.61 2.70
CA ILE A 184 -4.50 -12.72 1.78
C ILE A 184 -3.40 -13.57 2.41
N SER A 185 -3.56 -14.89 2.41
CA SER A 185 -2.50 -15.80 2.87
C SER A 185 -1.52 -16.05 1.72
N ILE A 186 -0.23 -15.81 1.96
CA ILE A 186 0.86 -16.09 1.01
C ILE A 186 1.98 -16.78 1.79
N MET A 187 2.38 -17.96 1.35
CA MET A 187 3.33 -18.84 2.03
C MET A 187 2.98 -19.06 3.51
N ASN A 188 1.71 -19.35 3.79
CA ASN A 188 1.11 -19.45 5.14
C ASN A 188 1.20 -18.18 6.00
N ARG A 189 1.32 -17.00 5.39
CA ARG A 189 1.39 -15.72 6.12
C ARG A 189 0.22 -14.81 5.74
N PRO A 190 -0.54 -14.29 6.71
CA PRO A 190 -1.61 -13.35 6.42
C PRO A 190 -1.03 -11.97 6.12
N VAL A 191 -1.15 -11.53 4.87
CA VAL A 191 -0.73 -10.20 4.39
C VAL A 191 -1.97 -9.29 4.33
N PRO A 192 -2.00 -8.15 5.03
CA PRO A 192 -3.08 -7.16 4.90
C PRO A 192 -3.01 -6.47 3.54
N VAL A 193 -4.13 -6.35 2.85
CA VAL A 193 -4.17 -5.85 1.47
C VAL A 193 -5.21 -4.76 1.25
N LEU A 194 -4.98 -3.90 0.27
CA LEU A 194 -5.87 -2.83 -0.14
C LEU A 194 -6.27 -3.02 -1.62
N LYS A 195 -7.57 -2.92 -1.91
CA LYS A 195 -8.08 -3.01 -3.29
C LYS A 195 -7.58 -1.85 -4.15
N ARG A 196 -7.26 -2.12 -5.41
CA ARG A 196 -6.95 -1.11 -6.42
C ARG A 196 -8.25 -0.60 -7.05
N GLY A 197 -8.71 0.59 -6.63
CA GLY A 197 -9.92 1.19 -7.20
C GLY A 197 -9.76 1.52 -8.69
N GLY A 198 -10.72 1.14 -9.52
CA GLY A 198 -10.80 1.53 -10.94
C GLY A 198 -9.80 0.84 -11.88
N TYR A 199 -9.14 -0.23 -11.44
CA TYR A 199 -8.14 -0.95 -12.23
C TYR A 199 -8.62 -2.37 -12.57
N THR A 200 -8.71 -2.69 -13.85
CA THR A 200 -9.11 -4.00 -14.37
C THR A 200 -7.95 -4.66 -15.10
N TRP A 201 -7.41 -5.74 -14.54
CA TRP A 201 -6.37 -6.55 -15.17
C TRP A 201 -7.02 -7.65 -16.01
N SER A 202 -6.85 -7.59 -17.33
CA SER A 202 -7.15 -8.71 -18.21
C SER A 202 -5.88 -9.58 -18.31
N GLY A 203 -5.68 -10.45 -17.32
CA GLY A 203 -4.56 -11.39 -17.36
C GLY A 203 -4.56 -12.22 -18.64
N SER A 204 -3.38 -12.45 -19.20
CA SER A 204 -3.15 -13.20 -20.41
C SER A 204 -3.86 -14.56 -20.42
N SER A 205 -4.64 -14.75 -21.49
CA SER A 205 -5.30 -15.97 -21.98
C SER A 205 -6.65 -16.37 -21.35
N GLN A 206 -7.61 -16.47 -22.27
CA GLN A 206 -8.98 -16.96 -22.10
C GLN A 206 -9.07 -18.18 -21.19
N VAL A 207 -9.86 -18.06 -20.13
CA VAL A 207 -10.44 -19.22 -19.45
C VAL A 207 -11.89 -19.29 -19.91
N THR A 208 -12.17 -20.25 -20.80
CA THR A 208 -13.52 -20.73 -21.05
C THR A 208 -14.18 -21.12 -19.70
N PRO A 209 -15.46 -20.82 -19.48
CA PRO A 209 -16.13 -21.11 -18.22
C PRO A 209 -16.43 -22.61 -18.15
N SER A 210 -15.44 -23.40 -17.78
CA SER A 210 -15.64 -24.81 -17.41
C SER A 210 -14.81 -25.13 -16.19
N ASN A 211 -15.53 -25.39 -15.09
CA ASN A 211 -15.05 -25.81 -13.78
C ASN A 211 -14.15 -24.81 -13.04
N ALA A 212 -14.76 -23.68 -12.67
CA ALA A 212 -14.38 -22.96 -11.46
C ALA A 212 -14.65 -23.86 -10.24
N SER A 213 -13.74 -24.79 -9.97
CA SER A 213 -13.59 -25.38 -8.65
C SER A 213 -13.20 -24.22 -7.74
N SER A 214 -14.16 -23.83 -6.92
CA SER A 214 -14.09 -22.73 -5.99
C SER A 214 -12.81 -22.87 -5.18
N ALA A 215 -11.82 -22.01 -5.44
CA ALA A 215 -10.73 -21.81 -4.50
C ALA A 215 -11.41 -21.44 -3.19
N THR A 216 -11.37 -22.36 -2.22
CA THR A 216 -11.90 -22.12 -0.89
C THR A 216 -10.88 -21.20 -0.23
N LEU A 217 -10.93 -19.92 -0.60
CA LEU A 217 -10.45 -18.86 0.24
C LEU A 217 -11.05 -19.16 1.61
N GLN A 218 -10.19 -19.40 2.60
CA GLN A 218 -10.54 -19.12 3.99
C GLN A 218 -10.66 -17.60 4.17
N SER A 219 -11.44 -16.94 3.33
CA SER A 219 -12.36 -15.95 3.83
C SER A 219 -13.51 -16.77 4.38
N SER A 220 -13.79 -16.63 5.67
CA SER A 220 -15.19 -16.69 6.05
C SER A 220 -15.92 -15.78 5.04
N GLN A 221 -16.77 -16.37 4.20
CA GLN A 221 -17.93 -15.65 3.69
C GLN A 221 -18.44 -14.83 4.88
N PRO A 222 -18.61 -13.49 4.78
CA PRO A 222 -18.98 -12.70 5.94
C PRO A 222 -20.23 -13.34 6.50
N ASN A 223 -20.09 -14.01 7.65
CA ASN A 223 -21.26 -14.43 8.38
C ASN A 223 -21.92 -13.09 8.69
N PRO A 224 -23.21 -12.88 8.40
CA PRO A 224 -23.92 -11.64 8.73
C PRO A 224 -24.05 -11.41 10.26
N LYS A 225 -23.12 -11.97 11.04
CA LYS A 225 -23.05 -12.09 12.49
C LYS A 225 -21.75 -11.52 13.08
N ASP A 226 -20.76 -11.15 12.26
CA ASP A 226 -19.46 -10.71 12.79
C ASP A 226 -19.44 -9.18 12.94
N TRP A 227 -19.14 -8.71 14.16
CA TRP A 227 -19.01 -7.30 14.46
C TRP A 227 -17.70 -6.74 13.90
N THR A 228 -17.77 -5.58 13.23
CA THR A 228 -16.59 -4.79 12.89
C THR A 228 -16.32 -3.79 14.00
N THR A 229 -15.05 -3.61 14.40
CA THR A 229 -14.65 -2.71 15.49
C THR A 229 -13.76 -1.59 14.99
N SER A 230 -13.92 -0.37 15.51
CA SER A 230 -13.01 0.76 15.25
C SER A 230 -11.71 0.63 16.03
N ARG A 231 -10.71 1.44 15.65
CA ARG A 231 -9.60 1.76 16.54
C ARG A 231 -10.11 2.36 17.86
N LYS A 232 -9.45 2.00 18.98
CA LYS A 232 -9.66 2.66 20.28
C LYS A 232 -9.02 4.05 20.26
N LEU A 233 -9.82 5.09 20.50
CA LEU A 233 -9.33 6.48 20.63
C LEU A 233 -9.35 6.89 22.10
N SER A 234 -8.25 7.47 22.58
CA SER A 234 -8.12 7.96 23.96
C SER A 234 -7.84 9.46 23.98
N SER A 235 -8.56 10.22 24.79
CA SER A 235 -8.33 11.65 25.02
C SER A 235 -8.67 12.03 26.45
N ARG A 236 -7.73 12.68 27.14
CA ARG A 236 -7.88 13.17 28.54
C ARG A 236 -8.52 12.12 29.46
N GLY A 237 -8.00 10.88 29.40
CA GLY A 237 -8.48 9.74 30.20
C GLY A 237 -9.79 9.11 29.71
N SER A 238 -10.56 9.75 28.82
CA SER A 238 -11.73 9.12 28.21
C SER A 238 -11.31 8.22 27.05
N VAL A 239 -11.99 7.10 26.86
CA VAL A 239 -11.75 6.15 25.77
C VAL A 239 -13.01 5.94 24.96
N PHE A 240 -12.88 5.86 23.64
CA PHE A 240 -13.96 5.66 22.69
C PHE A 240 -13.67 4.47 21.78
N ILE A 241 -14.69 3.68 21.49
CA ILE A 241 -14.66 2.60 20.50
C ILE A 241 -16.03 2.45 19.86
N ALA A 242 -16.09 2.15 18.57
CA ALA A 242 -17.33 1.89 17.85
C ALA A 242 -17.35 0.45 17.33
N HIS A 243 -18.54 -0.15 17.31
CA HIS A 243 -18.80 -1.46 16.73
C HIS A 243 -19.93 -1.33 15.72
N ALA A 244 -19.80 -1.94 14.55
CA ALA A 244 -20.84 -1.94 13.52
C ALA A 244 -21.11 -3.35 13.01
N ILE A 245 -22.37 -3.64 12.70
CA ILE A 245 -22.80 -4.92 12.13
C ILE A 245 -23.90 -4.72 11.10
N PRO A 246 -23.89 -5.47 9.98
CA PRO A 246 -25.03 -5.50 9.07
C PRO A 246 -26.28 -6.05 9.76
N ILE A 247 -27.42 -5.40 9.60
CA ILE A 247 -28.69 -5.85 10.18
C ILE A 247 -29.84 -5.50 9.23
N THR A 248 -30.72 -6.47 8.98
CA THR A 248 -31.84 -6.31 8.05
C THR A 248 -33.18 -6.11 8.78
N SER A 249 -33.27 -6.54 10.04
CA SER A 249 -34.49 -6.42 10.84
C SER A 249 -34.20 -5.74 12.19
N PRO A 250 -34.85 -4.62 12.53
CA PRO A 250 -34.66 -3.96 13.82
C PRO A 250 -35.04 -4.83 15.03
N SER A 251 -35.90 -5.83 14.84
CA SER A 251 -36.31 -6.76 15.89
C SER A 251 -35.15 -7.58 16.46
N THR A 252 -34.12 -7.87 15.66
CA THR A 252 -32.97 -8.69 16.09
C THR A 252 -31.92 -7.90 16.86
N ARG A 253 -32.01 -6.56 16.90
CA ARG A 253 -31.06 -5.66 17.60
C ARG A 253 -30.78 -6.11 19.02
N GLY A 254 -31.81 -6.42 19.80
CA GLY A 254 -31.64 -6.79 21.22
C GLY A 254 -30.77 -8.03 21.41
N ALA A 255 -31.00 -9.06 20.59
CA ALA A 255 -30.20 -10.29 20.62
C ALA A 255 -28.76 -10.03 20.14
N VAL A 256 -28.60 -9.23 19.09
CA VAL A 256 -27.29 -8.90 18.49
C VAL A 256 -26.42 -8.07 19.43
N VAL A 257 -26.98 -7.07 20.11
CA VAL A 257 -26.27 -6.28 21.13
C VAL A 257 -25.91 -7.16 22.33
N LYS A 258 -26.81 -8.04 22.78
CA LYS A 258 -26.49 -8.99 23.86
C LYS A 258 -25.33 -9.93 23.48
N SER A 259 -25.28 -10.37 22.22
CA SER A 259 -24.15 -11.15 21.70
C SER A 259 -22.84 -10.36 21.71
N LEU A 260 -22.87 -9.06 21.37
CA LEU A 260 -21.70 -8.19 21.43
C LEU A 260 -21.14 -8.10 22.86
N MET A 261 -22.01 -7.90 23.85
CA MET A 261 -21.60 -7.81 25.26
C MET A 261 -21.00 -9.13 25.75
N ALA A 262 -21.55 -10.27 25.33
CA ALA A 262 -21.01 -11.59 25.66
C ALA A 262 -19.64 -11.86 25.00
N GLU A 263 -19.44 -11.42 23.76
CA GLU A 263 -18.16 -11.53 23.05
C GLU A 263 -17.10 -10.58 23.62
N LYS A 264 -17.52 -9.37 24.03
CA LYS A 264 -16.66 -8.32 24.58
C LYS A 264 -17.18 -7.84 25.94
N PRO A 265 -16.96 -8.60 27.03
CA PRO A 265 -17.45 -8.26 28.37
C PRO A 265 -16.95 -6.90 28.89
N GLU A 266 -15.81 -6.42 28.38
CA GLU A 266 -15.26 -5.10 28.73
C GLU A 266 -16.23 -3.95 28.45
N LEU A 267 -17.13 -4.09 27.45
CA LEU A 267 -18.09 -3.05 27.08
C LEU A 267 -19.16 -2.82 28.16
N GLU A 268 -19.44 -3.82 29.00
CA GLU A 268 -20.39 -3.69 30.12
C GLU A 268 -19.87 -2.76 31.22
N THR A 269 -18.55 -2.58 31.31
CA THR A 269 -17.91 -1.66 32.28
C THR A 269 -17.91 -0.20 31.82
N ALA A 270 -18.36 0.07 30.59
CA ALA A 270 -18.33 1.39 30.02
C ALA A 270 -19.35 2.33 30.66
N THR A 271 -19.04 3.62 30.63
CA THR A 271 -19.94 4.64 31.17
C THR A 271 -21.17 4.82 30.29
N HIS A 272 -20.99 4.71 28.96
CA HIS A 272 -22.05 4.85 27.97
C HIS A 272 -21.85 3.89 26.81
N ASN A 273 -22.92 3.23 26.38
CA ASN A 273 -23.05 2.36 25.22
C ASN A 273 -24.22 2.86 24.33
N ALA A 274 -24.01 4.02 23.70
CA ALA A 274 -24.99 4.60 22.80
C ALA A 274 -25.09 3.79 21.50
N TRP A 275 -26.24 3.80 20.83
CA TRP A 275 -26.41 3.08 19.56
C TRP A 275 -27.36 3.78 18.60
N ALA A 276 -27.19 3.48 17.31
CA ALA A 276 -28.12 3.87 16.25
C ALA A 276 -28.26 2.75 15.22
N ILE A 277 -29.46 2.61 14.66
CA ILE A 277 -29.78 1.61 13.65
C ILE A 277 -30.59 2.26 12.53
N ARG A 278 -30.24 1.94 11.28
CA ARG A 278 -30.99 2.32 10.08
C ARG A 278 -31.16 1.09 9.21
N THR A 279 -32.40 0.67 8.96
CA THR A 279 -32.72 -0.52 8.15
C THR A 279 -33.70 -0.17 7.04
N SER A 280 -33.67 -0.92 5.94
CA SER A 280 -34.64 -0.79 4.85
C SER A 280 -35.45 -2.06 4.69
N PHE A 281 -36.73 -1.91 4.34
CA PHE A 281 -37.57 -3.06 4.04
C PHE A 281 -37.45 -3.44 2.56
N GLY A 282 -36.61 -4.42 2.25
CA GLY A 282 -36.34 -4.83 0.86
C GLY A 282 -35.87 -3.66 0.00
N ASN A 283 -36.52 -3.44 -1.15
CA ASN A 283 -36.28 -2.31 -2.06
C ASN A 283 -37.12 -1.06 -1.74
N SER A 284 -37.80 -1.01 -0.60
CA SER A 284 -38.61 0.16 -0.22
C SER A 284 -37.71 1.39 0.06
N PRO A 285 -38.12 2.59 -0.39
CA PRO A 285 -37.46 3.84 -0.02
C PRO A 285 -37.65 4.17 1.47
N LEU A 286 -38.59 3.52 2.16
CA LEU A 286 -38.83 3.73 3.59
C LEU A 286 -37.71 3.09 4.43
N LYS A 287 -37.08 3.91 5.27
CA LYS A 287 -36.05 3.49 6.23
C LYS A 287 -36.65 3.48 7.63
N GLN A 288 -36.46 2.40 8.37
CA GLN A 288 -36.76 2.34 9.80
C GLN A 288 -35.50 2.71 10.58
N GLU A 289 -35.65 3.70 11.45
CA GLU A 289 -34.56 4.32 12.18
C GLU A 289 -34.86 4.34 13.68
N ALA A 290 -33.86 4.02 14.49
CA ALA A 290 -33.95 4.13 15.94
C ALA A 290 -32.57 4.44 16.53
N SER A 291 -32.53 5.06 17.69
CA SER A 291 -31.30 5.35 18.41
C SER A 291 -31.51 5.43 19.91
N PHE A 292 -30.41 5.37 20.66
CA PHE A 292 -30.40 5.46 22.11
C PHE A 292 -29.09 6.09 22.58
N ASP A 293 -29.20 7.04 23.51
CA ASP A 293 -28.08 7.86 23.98
C ASP A 293 -27.29 7.21 25.12
N ASP A 294 -27.90 6.30 25.88
CA ASP A 294 -27.33 5.66 27.08
C ASP A 294 -26.68 6.65 28.07
N GLY A 295 -27.34 7.79 28.34
CA GLY A 295 -26.84 8.82 29.26
C GLY A 295 -25.84 9.81 28.65
N GLU A 296 -25.31 9.53 27.45
CA GLU A 296 -24.50 10.49 26.68
C GLU A 296 -25.43 11.37 25.82
N SER A 297 -25.97 12.43 26.42
CA SER A 297 -27.01 13.26 25.79
C SER A 297 -26.67 13.68 24.36
N GLY A 298 -27.55 13.31 23.42
CA GLY A 298 -27.49 13.59 21.99
C GLY A 298 -26.70 12.59 21.15
N CYS A 299 -26.05 11.58 21.76
CA CYS A 299 -25.16 10.66 21.05
C CYS A 299 -25.88 9.77 20.03
N GLY A 300 -27.00 9.16 20.41
CA GLY A 300 -27.80 8.32 19.52
C GLY A 300 -28.33 9.09 18.31
N ASN A 301 -28.84 10.31 18.51
CA ASN A 301 -29.27 11.16 17.39
C ASN A 301 -28.09 11.58 16.50
N PHE A 302 -26.93 11.89 17.10
CA PHE A 302 -25.71 12.19 16.37
C PHE A 302 -25.27 11.02 15.46
N LEU A 303 -25.23 9.80 16.02
CA LEU A 303 -24.91 8.59 15.26
C LEU A 303 -25.88 8.37 14.10
N LEU A 304 -27.19 8.53 14.36
CA LEU A 304 -28.22 8.37 13.35
C LEU A 304 -28.09 9.41 12.23
N GLN A 305 -27.81 10.67 12.57
CA GLN A 305 -27.58 11.72 11.59
C GLN A 305 -26.39 11.41 10.69
N GLN A 306 -25.29 10.90 11.24
CA GLN A 306 -24.13 10.50 10.43
C GLN A 306 -24.45 9.33 9.48
N LEU A 307 -25.27 8.36 9.91
CA LEU A 307 -25.72 7.28 9.01
C LEU A 307 -26.60 7.82 7.87
N ARG A 308 -27.42 8.84 8.12
CA ARG A 308 -28.21 9.53 7.09
C ARG A 308 -27.33 10.31 6.13
N ASP A 309 -26.39 11.11 6.64
CA ASP A 309 -25.48 11.93 5.84
C ASP A 309 -24.62 11.08 4.90
N LEU A 310 -24.22 9.88 5.32
CA LEU A 310 -23.45 8.91 4.53
C LEU A 310 -24.31 7.98 3.67
N ASP A 311 -25.63 8.12 3.73
CA ASP A 311 -26.65 7.23 3.18
C ASP A 311 -26.41 5.73 3.41
N ILE A 312 -26.01 5.38 4.63
CA ILE A 312 -25.79 3.98 5.01
C ILE A 312 -27.09 3.40 5.57
N SER A 313 -27.48 2.22 5.09
CA SER A 313 -28.65 1.50 5.58
C SER A 313 -28.33 0.01 5.77
N ASN A 314 -29.19 -0.67 6.53
CA ASN A 314 -29.02 -2.04 7.00
C ASN A 314 -27.79 -2.21 7.91
N THR A 315 -27.57 -1.25 8.79
CA THR A 315 -26.44 -1.24 9.73
C THR A 315 -26.89 -0.82 11.13
N LEU A 316 -26.41 -1.55 12.13
CA LEU A 316 -26.44 -1.17 13.54
C LEU A 316 -25.05 -0.75 13.96
N VAL A 317 -24.94 0.38 14.66
CA VAL A 317 -23.70 0.85 15.27
C VAL A 317 -23.89 1.03 16.77
N VAL A 318 -22.92 0.56 17.55
CA VAL A 318 -22.80 0.76 19.00
C VAL A 318 -21.53 1.55 19.26
N LEU A 319 -21.64 2.71 19.90
CA LEU A 319 -20.53 3.56 20.30
C LEU A 319 -20.38 3.47 21.82
N THR A 320 -19.24 2.94 22.25
CA THR A 320 -18.90 2.76 23.66
C THR A 320 -17.92 3.83 24.10
N ARG A 321 -18.20 4.44 25.25
CA ARG A 321 -17.35 5.45 25.89
C ARG A 321 -17.08 5.08 27.35
N TRP A 322 -15.81 5.12 27.76
CA TRP A 322 -15.40 5.18 29.15
C TRP A 322 -15.06 6.61 29.52
N TYR A 323 -15.68 7.14 30.57
CA TYR A 323 -15.43 8.49 31.07
C TYR A 323 -14.17 8.54 31.94
N GLY A 324 -13.24 9.42 31.60
CA GLY A 324 -11.96 9.55 32.28
C GLY A 324 -11.89 10.58 33.42
N GLY A 325 -13.02 11.11 33.89
CA GLY A 325 -13.04 12.13 34.94
C GLY A 325 -12.90 13.59 34.45
N VAL A 326 -12.65 13.81 33.16
CA VAL A 326 -12.52 15.15 32.56
C VAL A 326 -13.60 15.41 31.52
N MET A 327 -14.32 16.52 31.64
CA MET A 327 -15.31 16.95 30.64
C MET A 327 -14.60 17.36 29.35
N LEU A 328 -14.90 16.66 28.25
CA LEU A 328 -14.31 16.92 26.93
C LEU A 328 -14.98 18.06 26.15
N GLY A 329 -16.19 18.47 26.57
CA GLY A 329 -16.96 19.49 25.86
C GLY A 329 -17.23 19.09 24.39
N PRO A 330 -17.08 19.99 23.42
CA PRO A 330 -17.30 19.70 22.00
C PRO A 330 -16.34 18.68 21.37
N ASP A 331 -15.13 18.51 21.93
CA ASP A 331 -14.11 17.61 21.36
C ASP A 331 -14.56 16.14 21.36
N ARG A 332 -15.48 15.77 22.27
CA ARG A 332 -16.10 14.44 22.28
C ARG A 332 -16.73 14.11 20.93
N TRP A 333 -17.43 15.06 20.31
CA TRP A 333 -18.12 14.83 19.04
C TRP A 333 -17.17 14.54 17.89
N ARG A 334 -16.01 15.21 17.87
CA ARG A 334 -14.96 14.94 16.88
C ARG A 334 -14.44 13.52 17.00
N LEU A 335 -14.15 13.06 18.23
CA LEU A 335 -13.67 11.69 18.50
C LEU A 335 -14.73 10.64 18.19
N MET A 336 -15.99 10.87 18.56
CA MET A 336 -17.11 9.98 18.23
C MET A 336 -17.28 9.85 16.71
N LYS A 337 -17.19 10.98 15.97
CA LYS A 337 -17.23 10.99 14.50
C LYS A 337 -16.09 10.18 13.89
N GLU A 338 -14.88 10.34 14.44
CA GLU A 338 -13.69 9.64 13.98
C GLU A 338 -13.81 8.12 14.18
N CYS A 339 -14.23 7.66 15.38
CA CYS A 339 -14.52 6.24 15.63
C CYS A 339 -15.62 5.70 14.70
N LEU A 340 -16.70 6.47 14.50
CA LEU A 340 -17.81 6.07 13.65
C LEU A 340 -17.38 5.92 12.18
N ASN A 341 -16.64 6.89 11.64
CA ASN A 341 -16.15 6.84 10.28
C ASN A 341 -15.18 5.67 10.08
N ASP A 342 -14.31 5.43 11.06
CA ASP A 342 -13.38 4.29 11.02
C ASP A 342 -14.14 2.96 10.96
N VAL A 343 -15.10 2.70 11.87
CA VAL A 343 -15.86 1.43 11.86
C VAL A 343 -16.68 1.23 10.59
N LEU A 344 -17.34 2.28 10.09
CA LEU A 344 -18.14 2.18 8.86
C LEU A 344 -17.25 1.98 7.63
N SER A 345 -16.06 2.57 7.60
CA SER A 345 -15.08 2.33 6.54
C SER A 345 -14.54 0.90 6.60
N SER A 346 -14.27 0.36 7.80
CA SER A 346 -13.83 -1.02 8.01
C SER A 346 -14.90 -2.01 7.57
N GLN A 347 -16.17 -1.76 7.91
CA GLN A 347 -17.28 -2.64 7.54
C GLN A 347 -17.45 -2.71 6.01
N LYS A 348 -17.18 -1.60 5.29
CA LYS A 348 -17.15 -1.60 3.81
C LYS A 348 -15.91 -2.29 3.24
N ARG A 349 -14.75 -2.22 3.92
CA ARG A 349 -13.50 -2.90 3.52
C ARG A 349 -13.59 -4.42 3.58
N THR A 350 -14.46 -4.99 4.41
CA THR A 350 -14.70 -6.44 4.49
C THR A 350 -15.42 -7.02 3.25
N SER A 351 -15.72 -6.20 2.23
CA SER A 351 -16.23 -6.67 0.94
C SER A 351 -15.20 -7.58 0.24
N SER A 352 -15.66 -8.78 -0.15
CA SER A 352 -14.89 -9.87 -0.74
C SER A 352 -13.90 -9.39 -1.83
N LEU A 353 -12.65 -9.83 -1.73
CA LEU A 353 -11.61 -9.65 -2.76
C LEU A 353 -11.87 -10.67 -3.87
N ASN A 354 -12.83 -10.41 -4.75
CA ASN A 354 -13.20 -11.36 -5.81
C ASN A 354 -12.22 -11.26 -6.99
N GLY A 355 -10.96 -11.62 -6.75
CA GLY A 355 -9.91 -11.61 -7.77
C GLY A 355 -9.51 -10.22 -8.29
N GLU A 356 -9.94 -9.16 -7.62
CA GLU A 356 -9.56 -7.79 -7.94
C GLU A 356 -8.06 -7.58 -7.64
N PRO A 357 -7.35 -6.77 -8.44
CA PRO A 357 -5.97 -6.41 -8.16
C PRO A 357 -5.82 -5.68 -6.83
N VAL A 358 -4.80 -6.06 -6.05
CA VAL A 358 -4.55 -5.51 -4.70
C VAL A 358 -3.14 -4.95 -4.54
N TRP A 359 -2.98 -4.09 -3.54
CA TRP A 359 -1.70 -3.69 -2.96
C TRP A 359 -1.53 -4.32 -1.59
N ALA A 360 -0.31 -4.70 -1.22
CA ALA A 360 -0.03 -5.04 0.17
C ALA A 360 0.14 -3.76 0.99
N LEU A 361 -0.50 -3.73 2.15
CA LEU A 361 -0.36 -2.63 3.10
C LEU A 361 0.97 -2.74 3.85
N ASP A 362 1.69 -1.63 3.93
CA ASP A 362 2.90 -1.50 4.73
C ASP A 362 2.56 -0.81 6.05
N LEU A 363 2.06 -1.57 7.02
CA LEU A 363 1.58 -1.02 8.30
C LEU A 363 2.64 -0.24 9.08
N GLU A 364 3.91 -0.38 8.72
CA GLU A 364 5.05 0.03 9.53
C GLU A 364 5.80 1.22 8.90
N ASP A 365 5.34 1.70 7.75
CA ASP A 365 5.82 2.94 7.13
C ASP A 365 5.27 4.16 7.88
N LYS A 366 6.19 4.83 8.58
CA LYS A 366 5.90 6.02 9.40
C LYS A 366 5.81 7.30 8.56
N ASN A 367 6.19 7.25 7.28
CA ASN A 367 6.17 8.38 6.35
C ASN A 367 5.41 8.01 5.07
N PRO A 368 4.08 7.80 5.13
CA PRO A 368 3.31 7.44 3.95
C PRO A 368 3.42 8.54 2.90
N SER A 369 4.21 8.30 1.87
CA SER A 369 4.27 9.16 0.69
C SER A 369 2.99 8.95 -0.10
N THR A 370 2.13 9.98 -0.13
CA THR A 370 0.80 10.12 -0.75
C THR A 370 0.38 8.96 -1.67
N SER A 371 -0.01 7.83 -1.09
CA SER A 371 -0.74 6.75 -1.77
C SER A 371 -2.23 7.09 -1.71
N THR A 372 -2.97 6.69 -2.74
CA THR A 372 -4.32 7.19 -3.10
C THR A 372 -5.45 6.93 -2.09
N VAL A 373 -5.17 6.45 -0.87
CA VAL A 373 -6.15 6.33 0.23
C VAL A 373 -5.48 6.56 1.60
N GLY A 374 -4.41 7.35 1.70
CA GLY A 374 -3.78 7.70 2.99
C GLY A 374 -3.19 6.54 3.80
N MET A 375 -3.18 5.31 3.25
CA MET A 375 -2.60 4.12 3.86
C MET A 375 -1.31 3.73 3.14
N PRO A 376 -0.20 3.52 3.86
CA PRO A 376 1.06 3.08 3.28
C PRO A 376 0.95 1.70 2.59
N ILE A 377 1.63 1.55 1.45
CA ILE A 377 1.66 0.31 0.65
C ILE A 377 3.10 -0.09 0.34
N HIS A 378 3.35 -1.40 0.21
CA HIS A 378 4.62 -1.89 -0.32
C HIS A 378 4.71 -1.59 -1.82
N ARG A 379 5.56 -0.63 -2.18
CA ARG A 379 5.73 -0.16 -3.55
C ARG A 379 6.44 -1.21 -4.44
N PRO A 380 5.90 -1.55 -5.62
CA PRO A 380 6.46 -2.60 -6.47
C PRO A 380 7.81 -2.23 -7.08
N GLU A 381 8.08 -0.94 -7.31
CA GLU A 381 9.33 -0.48 -7.93
C GLU A 381 10.54 -0.79 -7.04
N GLY A 382 10.39 -0.62 -5.72
CA GLY A 382 11.43 -0.94 -4.75
C GLY A 382 11.76 -2.44 -4.74
N ALA A 383 10.72 -3.27 -4.74
CA ALA A 383 10.85 -4.72 -4.80
C ALA A 383 11.53 -5.19 -6.09
N ARG A 384 11.11 -4.65 -7.23
CA ARG A 384 11.71 -4.92 -8.55
C ARG A 384 13.19 -4.55 -8.60
N ASN A 385 13.52 -3.31 -8.21
CA ASN A 385 14.91 -2.84 -8.22
C ASN A 385 15.79 -3.64 -7.27
N TYR A 386 15.23 -4.17 -6.17
CA TYR A 386 15.96 -5.02 -5.24
C TYR A 386 16.36 -6.36 -5.88
N ILE A 387 15.44 -7.09 -6.50
CA ILE A 387 15.75 -8.38 -7.14
C ILE A 387 16.64 -8.25 -8.38
N LEU A 388 16.50 -7.18 -9.16
CA LEU A 388 17.34 -6.92 -10.35
C LEU A 388 18.84 -6.82 -10.03
N ARG A 389 19.19 -6.52 -8.78
CA ARG A 389 20.58 -6.25 -8.36
C ARG A 389 21.12 -7.30 -7.39
N ALA A 390 20.39 -8.39 -7.16
CA ALA A 390 20.63 -9.30 -6.03
C ALA A 390 21.31 -10.63 -6.36
N PHE A 391 21.44 -11.02 -7.63
CA PHE A 391 21.93 -12.35 -8.03
C PHE A 391 23.27 -12.25 -8.75
N ALA A 392 24.38 -12.34 -8.00
CA ALA A 392 25.74 -12.29 -8.56
C ALA A 392 26.22 -13.67 -9.04
N SER A 393 27.26 -13.73 -9.87
CA SER A 393 27.94 -14.98 -10.23
C SER A 393 28.99 -15.36 -9.18
N VAL A 394 29.44 -16.63 -9.17
CA VAL A 394 30.42 -17.15 -8.18
C VAL A 394 31.82 -16.54 -8.36
N GLU A 395 32.23 -16.27 -9.61
CA GLU A 395 33.58 -15.78 -9.96
C GLU A 395 33.61 -14.27 -10.23
N ASP A 396 33.22 -13.44 -9.25
CA ASP A 396 33.28 -11.98 -9.38
C ASP A 396 34.71 -11.42 -9.13
N SER A 397 35.75 -12.14 -9.57
CA SER A 397 37.17 -11.84 -9.30
C SER A 397 37.84 -10.93 -10.34
N GLY A 398 37.10 -10.41 -11.31
CA GLY A 398 37.59 -9.45 -12.30
C GLY A 398 37.11 -8.02 -12.03
N LYS A 399 37.91 -7.00 -12.36
CA LYS A 399 37.45 -5.59 -12.42
C LYS A 399 36.43 -5.42 -13.56
N LYS A 400 35.19 -5.86 -13.36
CA LYS A 400 34.07 -5.59 -14.27
C LYS A 400 33.59 -4.15 -14.06
N THR A 401 33.08 -3.53 -15.12
CA THR A 401 32.40 -2.22 -14.99
C THR A 401 31.09 -2.41 -14.21
N VAL A 402 30.63 -1.35 -13.54
CA VAL A 402 29.36 -1.39 -12.79
C VAL A 402 28.19 -1.78 -13.69
N THR A 403 28.20 -1.33 -14.95
CA THR A 403 27.20 -1.67 -15.96
C THR A 403 27.20 -3.17 -16.28
N ALA A 404 28.37 -3.73 -16.61
CA ALA A 404 28.49 -5.17 -16.92
C ALA A 404 28.09 -6.05 -15.73
N ALA A 405 28.46 -5.65 -14.50
CA ALA A 405 28.06 -6.37 -13.30
C ALA A 405 26.54 -6.30 -13.02
N ASN A 406 25.87 -5.22 -13.43
CA ASN A 406 24.41 -5.11 -13.30
C ASN A 406 23.67 -5.90 -14.39
N GLU A 407 24.20 -5.92 -15.60
CA GLU A 407 23.66 -6.72 -16.72
C GLU A 407 23.76 -8.22 -16.42
N GLU A 408 24.91 -8.67 -15.90
CA GLU A 408 25.08 -10.06 -15.44
C GLU A 408 24.07 -10.45 -14.34
N LYS A 409 23.80 -9.54 -13.39
CA LYS A 409 22.78 -9.76 -12.35
C LYS A 409 21.37 -9.83 -12.95
N HIS A 410 21.11 -9.06 -14.00
CA HIS A 410 19.85 -9.06 -14.72
C HIS A 410 19.61 -10.41 -15.40
N GLU A 411 20.62 -10.94 -16.11
CA GLU A 411 20.56 -12.27 -16.71
C GLU A 411 20.41 -13.38 -15.67
N ASN A 412 21.17 -13.31 -14.58
CA ASN A 412 21.08 -14.27 -13.48
C ASN A 412 19.70 -14.28 -12.84
N LEU A 413 19.06 -13.11 -12.68
CA LEU A 413 17.66 -13.03 -12.25
C LEU A 413 16.73 -13.75 -13.24
N GLY A 414 16.92 -13.56 -14.54
CA GLY A 414 16.13 -14.25 -15.57
C GLY A 414 16.19 -15.77 -15.44
N ARG A 415 17.40 -16.31 -15.23
CA ARG A 415 17.63 -17.75 -15.00
C ARG A 415 17.00 -18.24 -13.70
N VAL A 416 17.07 -17.46 -12.62
CA VAL A 416 16.42 -17.77 -11.33
C VAL A 416 14.90 -17.81 -11.48
N LEU A 417 14.31 -16.80 -12.11
CA LEU A 417 12.87 -16.72 -12.34
C LEU A 417 12.39 -17.85 -13.25
N GLY A 418 13.14 -18.19 -14.30
CA GLY A 418 12.84 -19.35 -15.15
C GLY A 418 12.91 -20.68 -14.42
N ALA A 419 13.94 -20.90 -13.58
CA ALA A 419 14.04 -22.11 -12.76
C ALA A 419 12.81 -22.29 -11.86
N LEU A 420 12.38 -21.21 -11.21
CA LEU A 420 11.19 -21.18 -10.35
C LEU A 420 9.90 -21.36 -11.15
N ARG A 421 9.81 -20.77 -12.34
CA ARG A 421 8.64 -20.91 -13.22
C ARG A 421 8.46 -22.34 -13.69
N LEU A 422 9.54 -22.98 -14.14
CA LEU A 422 9.55 -24.40 -14.51
C LEU A 422 9.20 -25.30 -13.32
N LEU A 423 9.69 -24.96 -12.12
CA LEU A 423 9.30 -25.64 -10.88
C LEU A 423 7.79 -25.58 -10.67
N PHE A 424 7.22 -24.39 -10.57
CA PHE A 424 5.79 -24.24 -10.27
C PHE A 424 4.90 -24.75 -11.40
N ALA A 425 5.26 -24.54 -12.66
CA ALA A 425 4.52 -25.04 -13.82
C ALA A 425 4.37 -26.58 -13.79
N SER A 426 5.43 -27.30 -13.40
CA SER A 426 5.40 -28.77 -13.29
C SER A 426 4.39 -29.30 -12.26
N TRP A 427 4.03 -28.47 -11.27
CA TRP A 427 3.09 -28.84 -10.20
C TRP A 427 1.71 -28.18 -10.34
N ALA A 428 1.58 -27.10 -11.12
CA ALA A 428 0.37 -26.29 -11.21
C ALA A 428 -0.87 -27.05 -11.71
N GLY A 429 -0.69 -28.08 -12.56
CA GLY A 429 -1.78 -28.94 -13.01
C GLY A 429 -2.16 -30.07 -12.05
N THR A 430 -1.37 -30.29 -10.99
CA THR A 430 -1.53 -31.43 -10.06
C THR A 430 -1.96 -30.98 -8.67
N LEU A 431 -1.41 -29.86 -8.19
CA LEU A 431 -1.71 -29.31 -6.88
C LEU A 431 -2.74 -28.20 -7.01
N SER A 432 -3.64 -28.14 -6.04
CA SER A 432 -4.45 -26.94 -5.87
C SER A 432 -3.57 -25.72 -5.52
N ARG A 433 -4.08 -24.52 -5.76
CA ARG A 433 -3.37 -23.25 -5.46
C ARG A 433 -2.92 -23.19 -3.99
N ASP A 434 -3.76 -23.67 -3.07
CA ASP A 434 -3.46 -23.68 -1.63
C ASP A 434 -2.39 -24.72 -1.24
N GLU A 435 -2.41 -25.88 -1.89
CA GLU A 435 -1.38 -26.90 -1.68
C GLU A 435 -0.03 -26.46 -2.24
N LEU A 436 -0.03 -25.77 -3.38
CA LEU A 436 1.17 -25.20 -3.99
C LEU A 436 1.78 -24.13 -3.05
N ASP A 437 0.97 -23.24 -2.50
CA ASP A 437 1.40 -22.23 -1.52
C ASP A 437 2.00 -22.86 -0.25
N LYS A 438 1.37 -23.92 0.28
CA LYS A 438 1.87 -24.64 1.46
C LYS A 438 3.21 -25.32 1.21
N ARG A 439 3.36 -26.01 0.06
CA ARG A 439 4.60 -26.72 -0.29
C ARG A 439 5.74 -25.78 -0.66
N ALA A 440 5.42 -24.64 -1.27
CA ALA A 440 6.36 -23.61 -1.67
C ALA A 440 7.29 -23.17 -0.53
N TRP A 441 6.76 -23.01 0.70
CA TRP A 441 7.57 -22.67 1.86
C TRP A 441 8.62 -23.73 2.21
N THR A 442 8.25 -25.01 2.13
CA THR A 442 9.18 -26.13 2.37
C THR A 442 10.28 -26.17 1.31
N TRP A 443 9.94 -25.97 0.04
CA TRP A 443 10.94 -25.87 -1.04
C TRP A 443 11.90 -24.71 -0.83
N TYR A 444 11.38 -23.54 -0.48
CA TYR A 444 12.21 -22.38 -0.17
C TYR A 444 13.20 -22.66 0.98
N ILE A 445 12.76 -23.31 2.06
CA ILE A 445 13.65 -23.65 3.19
C ILE A 445 14.80 -24.58 2.74
N ASN A 446 14.51 -25.54 1.85
CA ASN A 446 15.50 -26.50 1.37
C ASN A 446 16.47 -25.89 0.33
N LEU A 447 16.04 -24.85 -0.39
CA LEU A 447 16.83 -24.20 -1.44
C LEU A 447 17.64 -23.00 -0.96
N ARG A 448 17.19 -22.33 0.12
CA ARG A 448 17.81 -21.07 0.55
C ARG A 448 19.29 -21.28 0.90
N PRO A 449 20.15 -20.26 0.69
CA PRO A 449 21.56 -20.36 1.07
C PRO A 449 21.75 -20.64 2.58
N ASP A 450 22.72 -21.49 2.88
CA ASP A 450 23.20 -21.70 4.25
C ASP A 450 24.00 -20.49 4.71
N VAL A 451 23.65 -19.96 5.88
CA VAL A 451 24.31 -18.82 6.51
C VAL A 451 24.38 -19.06 8.01
N ASP A 452 25.35 -18.44 8.67
CA ASP A 452 25.60 -18.61 10.10
C ASP A 452 24.37 -18.31 10.96
N ALA A 453 24.30 -18.97 12.12
CA ALA A 453 23.28 -18.68 13.11
C ALA A 453 23.53 -17.33 13.80
N GLY A 454 22.45 -16.64 14.18
CA GLY A 454 22.52 -15.36 14.90
C GLY A 454 22.77 -14.15 14.00
N PRO A 455 23.28 -13.04 14.57
CA PRO A 455 23.51 -11.78 13.84
C PRO A 455 24.54 -11.89 12.72
N ALA A 456 25.52 -12.80 12.83
CA ALA A 456 26.58 -12.98 11.83
C ALA A 456 26.05 -13.42 10.46
N GLY A 457 24.99 -14.23 10.43
CA GLY A 457 24.33 -14.63 9.17
C GLY A 457 23.31 -13.63 8.65
N TRP A 458 23.09 -12.50 9.33
CA TRP A 458 22.14 -11.49 8.88
C TRP A 458 22.64 -10.81 7.60
N GLY A 459 21.88 -10.95 6.52
CA GLY A 459 22.24 -10.37 5.22
C GLY A 459 23.45 -11.03 4.55
N ALA A 460 23.91 -12.18 5.06
CA ALA A 460 24.98 -12.95 4.44
C ALA A 460 24.53 -13.54 3.10
N LYS A 461 25.45 -13.49 2.13
CA LYS A 461 25.30 -14.10 0.82
C LYS A 461 25.74 -15.56 0.89
N GLY A 462 25.08 -16.40 0.13
CA GLY A 462 25.55 -17.76 -0.11
C GLY A 462 25.22 -18.24 -1.51
N THR A 463 25.76 -19.40 -1.83
CA THR A 463 25.71 -20.00 -3.15
C THR A 463 24.39 -20.75 -3.36
N LEU A 464 23.77 -20.55 -4.51
CA LEU A 464 22.54 -21.19 -4.95
C LEU A 464 22.77 -21.81 -6.33
N ASN A 465 22.74 -23.14 -6.41
CA ASN A 465 22.77 -23.88 -7.66
C ASN A 465 21.34 -24.01 -8.20
N LEU A 466 21.06 -23.49 -9.40
CA LEU A 466 19.71 -23.48 -9.95
C LEU A 466 19.23 -24.87 -10.41
N GLY A 467 20.15 -25.79 -10.68
CA GLY A 467 19.84 -27.20 -10.93
C GLY A 467 19.08 -27.85 -9.77
N LYS A 468 19.40 -27.49 -8.52
CA LYS A 468 18.64 -27.97 -7.34
C LYS A 468 17.17 -27.53 -7.36
N ILE A 469 16.86 -26.37 -7.96
CA ILE A 469 15.48 -25.91 -8.13
C ILE A 469 14.77 -26.78 -9.17
N LEU A 470 15.43 -27.06 -10.29
CA LEU A 470 14.89 -27.93 -11.34
C LEU A 470 14.67 -29.36 -10.87
N ASP A 471 15.51 -29.87 -9.97
CA ASP A 471 15.38 -31.22 -9.41
C ASP A 471 14.13 -31.39 -8.50
N LEU A 472 13.53 -30.28 -8.03
CA LEU A 472 12.26 -30.29 -7.29
C LEU A 472 11.02 -30.36 -8.19
N ARG A 473 11.19 -30.30 -9.52
CA ARG A 473 10.10 -30.48 -10.46
C ARG A 473 9.47 -31.85 -10.33
N ARG A 474 8.18 -31.93 -10.67
CA ARG A 474 7.53 -33.22 -10.83
C ARG A 474 8.21 -33.98 -11.96
N LYS A 475 8.63 -35.22 -11.71
CA LYS A 475 9.12 -36.13 -12.76
C LYS A 475 7.91 -36.68 -13.50
N GLU A 476 7.84 -36.49 -14.81
CA GLU A 476 6.80 -37.11 -15.62
C GLU A 476 6.91 -38.65 -15.48
N GLY A 477 5.86 -39.30 -14.96
CA GLY A 477 5.83 -40.75 -14.75
C GLY A 477 5.69 -41.26 -13.31
N THR A 478 5.29 -40.42 -12.34
CA THR A 478 4.84 -40.88 -11.00
C THR A 478 3.44 -40.39 -10.66
#